data_AF-A0A0V0HRV4-F1
#
_entry.id   AF-A0A0V0HRV4-F1
#
_cell.length_a   1.000
_cell.length_b   1.000
_cell.length_c   1.000
_cell.angle_alpha   90.00
_cell.angle_beta   90.00
_cell.angle_gamma   90.00
#
_symmetry.space_group_name_H-M   'P 1'
#
loop_
_entity.id
_entity.type
_entity.pdbx_description
1 polymer ?
#
loop_
_entity_poly.entity_id
_entity_poly.type
_entity_poly.pdbx_seq_one_letter_code
_entity_poly.pdbx_strand_id
1 'polypeptide(L)'
;MRAESYKPNIATLVILLSASSQASSLEKGEKVHQYIKEVEFGKNTLLDTALTDMYAKCGQLTKSREIFDSMEKKDIVSWNVLISGYAMYGEANYAIEMFKKMEQTKIKPNELTFLAVLSACAHAGLVEEGKSIFRRMKDSSLIPTLKHYSCMVDLLGRSGNLDDAETLVLSMPIARDAAIWGSLLSSCKLHSQVEKGIRIAKHAIESDPENDGYYIAISDLYSSVGMWEEVEIVRKIMKDRKVRKEVGWSTV
;
A
#
# COMPACT_ATOMS: atom_id res chain seq x y z
N MET A 1 20.33 3.07 -28.62
CA MET A 1 20.76 4.49 -28.72
C MET A 1 22.30 4.61 -28.77
N ARG A 2 22.96 3.94 -29.72
CA ARG A 2 24.36 4.21 -30.10
C ARG A 2 24.50 4.21 -31.62
N ALA A 3 23.52 4.84 -32.28
CA ALA A 3 23.65 5.27 -33.66
C ALA A 3 23.50 6.80 -33.62
N GLU A 4 24.58 7.49 -33.96
CA GLU A 4 24.70 8.92 -34.25
C GLU A 4 24.63 9.92 -33.05
N SER A 5 25.82 10.49 -32.73
CA SER A 5 26.12 11.84 -32.22
C SER A 5 25.48 12.39 -30.93
N TYR A 6 24.44 11.79 -30.36
CA TYR A 6 23.76 12.33 -29.18
C TYR A 6 24.23 11.64 -27.89
N LYS A 7 24.96 12.38 -27.07
CA LYS A 7 25.26 11.97 -25.68
C LYS A 7 23.96 12.04 -24.87
N PRO A 8 23.54 10.95 -24.19
CA PRO A 8 22.42 10.98 -23.25
C PRO A 8 22.59 12.11 -22.23
N ASN A 9 21.55 12.93 -22.06
CA ASN A 9 21.52 13.92 -21.00
C ASN A 9 20.88 13.33 -19.73
N ILE A 10 20.84 14.11 -18.65
CA ILE A 10 20.26 13.70 -17.36
C ILE A 10 18.83 13.15 -17.54
N ALA A 11 17.98 13.82 -18.33
CA ALA A 11 16.61 13.37 -18.54
C ALA A 11 16.54 12.01 -19.26
N THR A 12 17.36 11.79 -20.29
CA THR A 12 17.47 10.48 -20.95
C THR A 12 17.87 9.39 -19.97
N LEU A 13 18.84 9.66 -19.09
CA LEU A 13 19.34 8.68 -18.13
C LEU A 13 18.32 8.36 -17.05
N VAL A 14 17.58 9.35 -16.53
CA VAL A 14 16.47 9.15 -15.60
C VAL A 14 15.39 8.26 -16.21
N ILE A 15 15.04 8.48 -17.49
CA ILE A 15 14.06 7.65 -18.20
C ILE A 15 14.57 6.20 -18.34
N LEU A 16 15.84 6.00 -18.69
CA LEU A 16 16.43 4.67 -18.80
C LEU A 16 16.47 3.93 -17.46
N LEU A 17 16.77 4.65 -16.37
CA LEU A 17 16.73 4.11 -15.01
C LEU A 17 15.30 3.74 -14.60
N SER A 18 14.32 4.60 -14.89
CA SER A 18 12.91 4.33 -14.63
C SER A 18 12.41 3.11 -15.41
N ALA A 19 12.77 2.99 -16.69
CA ALA A 19 12.44 1.81 -17.50
C ALA A 19 13.09 0.54 -16.94
N SER A 20 14.33 0.63 -16.44
CA SER A 20 15.02 -0.51 -15.80
C SER A 20 14.37 -0.90 -14.47
N SER A 21 13.94 0.09 -13.69
CA SER A 21 13.18 -0.05 -12.43
C SER A 21 11.85 -0.77 -12.67
N GLN A 22 11.07 -0.34 -13.66
CA GLN A 22 9.77 -0.94 -14.01
C GLN A 22 9.90 -2.36 -14.59
N ALA A 23 10.99 -2.64 -15.30
CA ALA A 23 11.28 -3.96 -15.84
C ALA A 23 12.03 -4.89 -14.86
N SER A 24 12.28 -4.43 -13.62
CA SER A 24 13.14 -5.10 -12.62
C SER A 24 14.47 -5.60 -13.22
N SER A 25 15.03 -4.85 -14.18
CA SER A 25 16.20 -5.26 -14.96
C SER A 25 17.47 -4.65 -14.37
N LEU A 26 18.03 -5.34 -13.37
CA LEU A 26 19.25 -4.90 -12.69
C LEU A 26 20.42 -4.70 -13.67
N GLU A 27 20.62 -5.63 -14.62
CA GLU A 27 21.71 -5.56 -15.60
C GLU A 27 21.66 -4.26 -16.43
N LYS A 28 20.47 -3.86 -16.91
CA LYS A 28 20.31 -2.62 -17.68
C LYS A 28 20.53 -1.40 -16.80
N GLY A 29 19.99 -1.41 -15.58
CA GLY A 29 20.19 -0.33 -14.61
C GLY A 29 21.65 -0.13 -14.23
N GLU A 30 22.40 -1.21 -14.03
CA GLU A 30 23.84 -1.17 -13.72
C GLU A 30 24.66 -0.63 -14.90
N LYS A 31 24.32 -0.98 -16.14
CA LYS A 31 24.97 -0.39 -17.33
C LYS A 31 24.75 1.13 -17.40
N VAL A 32 23.54 1.60 -17.07
CA VAL A 32 23.25 3.04 -17.03
C VAL A 32 23.99 3.72 -15.88
N HIS A 33 24.03 3.11 -14.70
CA HIS A 33 24.78 3.64 -13.55
C HIS A 33 26.29 3.73 -13.85
N GLN A 34 26.86 2.69 -14.47
CA GLN A 34 28.25 2.70 -14.89
C GLN A 34 28.54 3.84 -15.87
N TYR A 35 27.65 4.07 -16.85
CA TYR A 35 27.76 5.21 -17.75
C TYR A 35 27.68 6.57 -17.03
N ILE A 36 26.80 6.71 -16.04
CA ILE A 36 26.71 7.93 -15.21
C ILE A 36 28.04 8.21 -14.50
N LYS A 37 28.70 7.17 -13.97
CA LYS A 37 30.02 7.30 -13.32
C LYS A 37 31.11 7.71 -14.31
N GLU A 38 31.10 7.17 -15.52
CA GLU A 38 32.11 7.47 -16.56
C GLU A 38 32.03 8.89 -17.10
N VAL A 39 30.83 9.49 -17.16
CA VAL A 39 30.62 10.82 -17.74
C VAL A 39 30.70 11.94 -16.69
N GLU A 40 30.76 11.59 -15.39
CA GLU A 40 30.88 12.53 -14.26
C GLU A 40 29.91 13.71 -14.34
N PHE A 41 28.60 13.44 -14.30
CA PHE A 41 27.55 14.47 -14.30
C PHE A 41 27.54 15.39 -13.06
N GLY A 42 28.57 15.33 -12.21
CA GLY A 42 28.63 15.97 -10.90
C GLY A 42 27.58 15.39 -9.94
N LYS A 43 27.45 16.03 -8.78
CA LYS A 43 26.46 15.65 -7.77
C LYS A 43 25.08 16.11 -8.24
N ASN A 44 24.16 15.16 -8.42
CA ASN A 44 22.86 15.43 -9.02
C ASN A 44 21.75 14.63 -8.31
N THR A 45 20.98 15.31 -7.45
CA THR A 45 19.90 14.69 -6.66
C THR A 45 18.89 13.94 -7.52
N LEU A 46 18.60 14.40 -8.74
CA LEU A 46 17.63 13.73 -9.62
C LEU A 46 18.17 12.38 -10.12
N LEU A 47 19.42 12.32 -10.57
CA LEU A 47 20.07 11.07 -10.98
C LEU A 47 20.23 10.13 -9.79
N ASP A 48 20.71 10.63 -8.65
CA ASP A 48 20.89 9.82 -7.45
C ASP A 48 19.55 9.23 -6.99
N THR A 49 18.47 10.02 -7.04
CA THR A 49 17.12 9.55 -6.67
C THR A 49 16.62 8.47 -7.61
N ALA A 50 16.83 8.63 -8.92
CA ALA A 50 16.47 7.63 -9.92
C ALA A 50 17.28 6.34 -9.78
N LEU A 51 18.57 6.44 -9.40
CA LEU A 51 19.41 5.30 -9.09
C LEU A 51 18.97 4.59 -7.81
N THR A 52 18.69 5.34 -6.74
CA THR A 52 18.12 4.80 -5.50
C THR A 52 16.83 4.02 -5.78
N ASP A 53 15.92 4.58 -6.60
CA ASP A 53 14.67 3.91 -6.98
C ASP A 53 14.91 2.64 -7.80
N MET A 54 15.76 2.72 -8.81
CA MET A 54 16.08 1.57 -9.66
C MET A 54 16.67 0.42 -8.87
N TYR A 55 17.66 0.68 -8.00
CA TYR A 55 18.24 -0.37 -7.16
C TYR A 55 17.25 -0.90 -6.13
N ALA A 56 16.43 -0.03 -5.52
CA ALA A 56 15.39 -0.45 -4.58
C ALA A 56 14.42 -1.43 -5.25
N LYS A 57 13.84 -1.07 -6.40
CA LYS A 57 12.88 -1.93 -7.14
C LYS A 57 13.51 -3.17 -7.78
N CYS A 58 14.84 -3.25 -7.88
CA CYS A 58 15.58 -4.44 -8.27
C CYS A 58 16.02 -5.31 -7.07
N GLY A 59 15.57 -4.98 -5.85
CA GLY A 59 15.89 -5.73 -4.62
C GLY A 59 17.29 -5.49 -4.08
N GLN A 60 18.04 -4.54 -4.64
CA GLN A 60 19.39 -4.19 -4.19
C GLN A 60 19.33 -3.07 -3.14
N LEU A 61 18.69 -3.36 -2.01
CA LEU A 61 18.41 -2.37 -0.95
C LEU A 61 19.68 -1.76 -0.36
N THR A 62 20.76 -2.53 -0.20
CA THR A 62 22.05 -2.01 0.29
C THR A 62 22.63 -0.97 -0.67
N LYS A 63 22.68 -1.26 -1.98
CA LYS A 63 23.16 -0.30 -2.99
C LYS A 63 22.27 0.93 -3.06
N SER A 64 20.95 0.74 -2.99
CA SER A 64 19.99 1.85 -2.95
C SER A 64 20.27 2.79 -1.77
N ARG A 65 20.52 2.20 -0.59
CA ARG A 65 20.86 2.91 0.64
C ARG A 65 22.19 3.65 0.55
N GLU A 66 23.23 3.00 0.03
CA GLU A 66 24.56 3.62 -0.16
C GLU A 66 24.47 4.88 -1.04
N ILE A 67 23.75 4.79 -2.15
CA ILE A 67 23.55 5.94 -3.06
C ILE A 67 22.78 7.05 -2.34
N PHE A 68 21.70 6.70 -1.64
CA PHE A 68 20.94 7.67 -0.86
C PHE A 68 21.80 8.37 0.19
N ASP A 69 22.57 7.61 0.97
CA ASP A 69 23.43 8.17 2.02
C ASP A 69 24.49 9.12 1.43
N SER A 70 25.02 8.82 0.23
CA SER A 70 26.00 9.65 -0.48
C SER A 70 25.46 10.98 -1.03
N MET A 71 24.13 11.16 -1.12
CA MET A 71 23.51 12.39 -1.61
C MET A 71 23.80 13.58 -0.67
N GLU A 72 24.34 14.68 -1.22
CA GLU A 72 24.51 15.94 -0.47
C GLU A 72 23.19 16.60 -0.09
N LYS A 73 22.23 16.57 -1.02
CA LYS A 73 20.88 17.12 -0.84
C LYS A 73 19.88 16.02 -1.07
N LYS A 74 19.12 15.73 -0.02
CA LYS A 74 17.98 14.81 -0.04
C LYS A 74 16.72 15.66 -0.08
N ASP A 75 15.72 15.23 -0.86
CA ASP A 75 14.42 15.89 -0.92
C ASP A 75 13.32 14.89 -0.56
N ILE A 76 12.06 15.34 -0.57
CA ILE A 76 10.92 14.50 -0.25
C ILE A 76 10.82 13.26 -1.15
N VAL A 77 11.25 13.37 -2.41
CA VAL A 77 11.18 12.27 -3.37
C VAL A 77 12.22 11.21 -3.03
N SER A 78 13.47 11.61 -2.76
CA SER A 78 14.53 10.67 -2.41
C SER A 78 14.25 9.90 -1.13
N TRP A 79 13.68 10.56 -0.11
CA TRP A 79 13.21 9.88 1.11
C TRP A 79 12.08 8.88 0.83
N ASN A 80 11.07 9.30 0.07
CA ASN A 80 9.92 8.44 -0.25
C ASN A 80 10.33 7.21 -1.05
N VAL A 81 11.26 7.35 -2.00
CA VAL A 81 11.80 6.24 -2.78
C VAL A 81 12.45 5.21 -1.85
N LEU A 82 13.33 5.64 -0.95
CA LEU A 82 14.04 4.71 -0.07
C LEU A 82 13.08 4.02 0.93
N ILE A 83 12.18 4.79 1.55
CA ILE A 83 11.19 4.25 2.51
C ILE A 83 10.26 3.25 1.81
N SER A 84 9.77 3.59 0.61
CA SER A 84 8.91 2.69 -0.18
C SER A 84 9.66 1.43 -0.63
N GLY A 85 10.96 1.57 -0.96
CA GLY A 85 11.83 0.45 -1.27
C GLY A 85 11.89 -0.57 -0.13
N TYR A 86 12.16 -0.12 1.10
CA TYR A 86 12.13 -1.00 2.26
C TYR A 86 10.74 -1.62 2.49
N ALA A 87 9.67 -0.83 2.38
CA ALA A 87 8.30 -1.31 2.56
C ALA A 87 7.91 -2.43 1.56
N MET A 88 8.34 -2.31 0.30
CA MET A 88 8.05 -3.27 -0.78
C MET A 88 8.65 -4.65 -0.51
N TYR A 89 9.81 -4.71 0.12
CA TYR A 89 10.52 -5.97 0.43
C TYR A 89 10.28 -6.47 1.86
N GLY A 90 9.29 -5.92 2.56
CA GLY A 90 8.94 -6.36 3.92
C GLY A 90 9.90 -5.90 5.01
N GLU A 91 10.82 -4.99 4.69
CA GLU A 91 11.84 -4.47 5.60
C GLU A 91 11.29 -3.33 6.49
N ALA A 92 10.22 -3.63 7.23
CA ALA A 92 9.44 -2.62 7.95
C ALA A 92 10.25 -1.84 8.99
N ASN A 93 11.17 -2.50 9.69
CA ASN A 93 12.03 -1.86 10.68
C ASN A 93 12.90 -0.77 10.05
N TYR A 94 13.49 -1.06 8.88
CA TYR A 94 14.29 -0.08 8.14
C TYR A 94 13.43 1.05 7.55
N ALA A 95 12.21 0.75 7.06
CA ALA A 95 11.27 1.77 6.61
C ALA A 95 10.92 2.76 7.74
N ILE A 96 10.63 2.24 8.94
CA ILE A 96 10.33 3.04 10.14
C ILE A 96 11.56 3.82 10.61
N GLU A 97 12.74 3.21 10.59
CA GLU A 97 14.00 3.89 10.93
C GLU A 97 14.24 5.08 10.01
N MET A 98 14.08 4.91 8.70
CA MET A 98 14.26 5.98 7.73
C MET A 98 13.20 7.06 7.86
N PHE A 99 11.95 6.70 8.14
CA PHE A 99 10.93 7.68 8.48
C PHE A 99 11.29 8.52 9.71
N LYS A 100 11.72 7.89 10.81
CA LYS A 100 12.16 8.61 12.02
C LYS A 100 13.37 9.52 11.73
N LYS A 101 14.32 9.07 10.91
CA LYS A 101 15.46 9.89 10.47
C LYS A 101 15.01 11.09 9.64
N MET A 102 14.05 10.90 8.73
CA MET A 102 13.47 11.99 7.93
C MET A 102 12.85 13.07 8.81
N GLU A 103 12.13 12.68 9.86
CA GLU A 103 11.46 13.60 10.80
C GLU A 103 12.44 14.42 11.65
N GLN A 104 13.68 13.96 11.79
CA GLN A 104 14.75 14.73 12.43
C GLN A 104 15.36 15.79 11.50
N THR A 105 14.95 15.82 10.22
CA THR A 105 15.38 16.81 9.25
C THR A 105 14.35 17.94 9.10
N LYS A 106 14.64 18.91 8.22
CA LYS A 106 13.69 19.98 7.86
C LYS A 106 12.63 19.52 6.82
N ILE A 107 12.73 18.30 6.31
CA ILE A 107 11.86 17.78 5.26
C ILE A 107 10.66 17.12 5.92
N LYS A 108 9.47 17.66 5.68
CA LYS A 108 8.23 17.14 6.26
C LYS A 108 7.75 15.90 5.49
N PRO A 109 7.34 14.82 6.18
CA PRO A 109 6.62 13.72 5.57
C PRO A 109 5.36 14.19 4.83
N ASN A 110 5.06 13.56 3.71
CA ASN A 110 3.81 13.78 2.96
C ASN A 110 2.95 12.51 2.96
N GLU A 111 1.81 12.56 2.29
CA GLU A 111 0.88 11.43 2.17
C GLU A 111 1.58 10.15 1.67
N LEU A 112 2.47 10.25 0.68
CA LEU A 112 3.20 9.09 0.16
C LEU A 112 4.17 8.51 1.20
N THR A 113 4.81 9.36 2.01
CA THR A 113 5.66 8.91 3.12
C THR A 113 4.86 8.07 4.10
N PHE A 114 3.71 8.58 4.56
CA PHE A 114 2.87 7.87 5.52
C PHE A 114 2.30 6.58 4.95
N LEU A 115 1.83 6.59 3.71
CA LEU A 115 1.34 5.38 3.04
C LEU A 115 2.41 4.28 2.99
N ALA A 116 3.65 4.62 2.63
CA ALA A 116 4.74 3.65 2.55
C ALA A 116 5.04 2.99 3.91
N VAL A 117 5.14 3.78 4.98
CA VAL A 117 5.43 3.25 6.32
C VAL A 117 4.24 2.45 6.88
N LEU A 118 3.00 2.92 6.67
CA LEU A 118 1.81 2.17 7.09
C LEU A 118 1.67 0.84 6.36
N SER A 119 1.98 0.80 5.07
CA SER A 119 2.01 -0.46 4.30
C SER A 119 3.08 -1.41 4.85
N ALA A 120 4.26 -0.89 5.20
CA ALA A 120 5.30 -1.69 5.84
C ALA A 120 4.84 -2.28 7.19
N CYS A 121 4.20 -1.46 8.04
CA CYS A 121 3.62 -1.91 9.30
C CYS A 121 2.54 -2.98 9.07
N ALA A 122 1.67 -2.78 8.07
CA ALA A 122 0.62 -3.75 7.73
C ALA A 122 1.21 -5.11 7.35
N HIS A 123 2.23 -5.14 6.49
CA HIS A 123 2.88 -6.38 6.07
C HIS A 123 3.62 -7.08 7.22
N ALA A 124 4.23 -6.32 8.13
CA ALA A 124 4.97 -6.86 9.27
C ALA A 124 4.10 -7.13 10.53
N GLY A 125 2.81 -6.78 10.50
CA GLY A 125 1.92 -6.94 11.66
C GLY A 125 2.24 -6.01 12.85
N LEU A 126 2.90 -4.87 12.60
CA LEU A 126 3.31 -3.92 13.63
C LEU A 126 2.16 -2.98 14.01
N VAL A 127 1.22 -3.49 14.81
CA VAL A 127 -0.05 -2.81 15.14
C VAL A 127 0.17 -1.48 15.86
N GLU A 128 1.01 -1.46 16.90
CA GLU A 128 1.20 -0.28 17.73
C GLU A 128 1.96 0.82 16.98
N GLU A 129 2.96 0.46 16.20
CA GLU A 129 3.66 1.36 15.29
C GLU A 129 2.70 1.93 14.24
N GLY A 130 1.90 1.08 13.59
CA GLY A 130 0.91 1.51 12.59
C GLY A 130 -0.09 2.51 13.16
N LYS A 131 -0.66 2.24 14.34
CA LYS A 131 -1.54 3.17 15.07
C LYS A 131 -0.85 4.48 15.40
N SER A 132 0.41 4.43 15.86
CA SER A 132 1.21 5.60 16.16
C SER A 132 1.46 6.46 14.92
N ILE A 133 1.90 5.85 13.82
CA ILE A 133 2.16 6.53 12.54
C ILE A 133 0.89 7.16 11.98
N PHE A 134 -0.24 6.45 12.03
CA PHE A 134 -1.52 6.97 11.52
C PHE A 134 -2.02 8.18 12.34
N ARG A 135 -1.81 8.19 13.66
CA ARG A 135 -2.09 9.38 14.49
C ARG A 135 -1.21 10.55 14.12
N ARG A 136 0.10 10.33 13.97
CA ARG A 136 1.07 11.37 13.59
C ARG A 136 0.78 11.99 12.22
N MET A 137 0.22 11.22 11.29
CA MET A 137 -0.27 11.75 10.00
C MET A 137 -1.34 12.81 10.21
N LYS A 138 -2.35 12.51 11.05
CA LYS A 138 -3.44 13.44 11.38
C LYS A 138 -2.94 14.66 12.15
N ASP A 139 -2.03 14.47 13.11
CA ASP A 139 -1.41 15.56 13.88
C ASP A 139 -0.59 16.50 12.97
N SER A 140 -0.06 15.98 11.87
CA SER A 140 0.63 16.75 10.83
C SER A 140 -0.33 17.48 9.86
N SER A 141 -1.63 17.50 10.17
CA SER A 141 -2.70 18.09 9.35
C SER A 141 -2.86 17.47 7.95
N LEU A 142 -2.38 16.24 7.75
CA LEU A 142 -2.62 15.49 6.52
C LEU A 142 -3.94 14.71 6.63
N ILE A 143 -4.73 14.72 5.56
CA ILE A 143 -6.00 14.01 5.50
C ILE A 143 -5.73 12.58 5.01
N PRO A 144 -6.03 11.54 5.81
CA PRO A 144 -5.85 10.16 5.36
C PRO A 144 -6.75 9.85 4.17
N THR A 145 -6.15 9.38 3.08
CA THR A 145 -6.88 8.87 1.92
C THR A 145 -7.34 7.43 2.14
N LEU A 146 -8.20 6.94 1.25
CA LEU A 146 -8.70 5.57 1.27
C LEU A 146 -7.59 4.52 1.41
N LYS A 147 -6.47 4.70 0.70
CA LYS A 147 -5.31 3.79 0.77
C LYS A 147 -4.70 3.70 2.18
N HIS A 148 -4.65 4.81 2.91
CA HIS A 148 -4.15 4.80 4.29
C HIS A 148 -5.09 4.02 5.20
N TYR A 149 -6.40 4.19 5.04
CA TYR A 149 -7.40 3.41 5.75
C TYR A 149 -7.33 1.92 5.39
N SER A 150 -7.17 1.57 4.11
CA SER A 150 -6.99 0.17 3.69
C SER A 150 -5.79 -0.48 4.37
N CYS A 151 -4.63 0.19 4.42
CA CYS A 151 -3.46 -0.34 5.14
C CYS A 151 -3.74 -0.57 6.63
N MET A 152 -4.46 0.36 7.28
CA MET A 152 -4.80 0.21 8.69
C MET A 152 -5.83 -0.90 8.95
N VAL A 153 -6.85 -1.04 8.09
CA VAL A 153 -7.85 -2.10 8.20
C VAL A 153 -7.22 -3.47 7.96
N ASP A 154 -6.33 -3.58 6.98
CA ASP A 154 -5.57 -4.79 6.68
C ASP A 154 -4.62 -5.17 7.84
N LEU A 155 -3.92 -4.19 8.43
CA LEU A 155 -3.09 -4.38 9.62
C LEU A 155 -3.93 -4.89 10.82
N LEU A 156 -4.98 -4.15 11.19
CA LEU A 156 -5.80 -4.46 12.36
C LEU A 156 -6.55 -5.78 12.17
N GLY A 157 -7.10 -6.00 10.97
CA GLY A 157 -7.85 -7.19 10.61
C GLY A 157 -7.00 -8.46 10.67
N ARG A 158 -5.83 -8.47 10.02
CA ARG A 158 -4.93 -9.63 10.06
C ARG A 158 -4.41 -9.93 11.46
N SER A 159 -4.15 -8.90 12.26
CA SER A 159 -3.70 -9.06 13.65
C SER A 159 -4.84 -9.34 14.65
N GLY A 160 -6.09 -9.49 14.20
CA GLY A 160 -7.23 -9.86 15.07
C GLY A 160 -7.85 -8.70 15.86
N ASN A 161 -7.38 -7.46 15.66
CA ASN A 161 -7.87 -6.25 16.32
C ASN A 161 -9.14 -5.72 15.61
N LEU A 162 -10.17 -6.57 15.54
CA LEU A 162 -11.38 -6.28 14.74
C LEU A 162 -12.21 -5.12 15.27
N ASP A 163 -12.24 -4.88 16.59
CA ASP A 163 -12.98 -3.76 17.17
C ASP A 163 -12.39 -2.41 16.75
N ASP A 164 -11.06 -2.32 16.75
CA ASP A 164 -10.35 -1.15 16.27
C ASP A 164 -10.55 -0.98 14.75
N ALA A 165 -10.54 -2.08 13.99
CA ALA A 165 -10.75 -2.05 12.55
C ALA A 165 -12.16 -1.58 12.19
N GLU A 166 -13.19 -2.09 12.87
CA GLU A 166 -14.58 -1.69 12.71
C GLU A 166 -14.77 -0.21 13.08
N THR A 167 -14.26 0.21 14.25
CA THR A 167 -14.31 1.61 14.69
C THR A 167 -13.64 2.54 13.69
N LEU A 168 -12.50 2.13 13.12
CA LEU A 168 -11.80 2.91 12.12
C LEU A 168 -12.64 3.08 10.85
N VAL A 169 -13.24 2.01 10.33
CA VAL A 169 -14.09 2.07 9.12
C VAL A 169 -15.33 2.92 9.34
N LEU A 170 -15.97 2.79 10.51
CA LEU A 170 -17.16 3.56 10.84
C LEU A 170 -16.86 5.07 11.00
N SER A 171 -15.68 5.42 11.52
CA SER A 171 -15.24 6.81 11.71
C SER A 171 -14.63 7.48 10.47
N MET A 172 -14.58 6.79 9.33
CA MET A 172 -14.06 7.36 8.08
C MET A 172 -14.94 8.54 7.60
N PRO A 173 -14.34 9.73 7.30
CA PRO A 173 -15.08 10.86 6.74
C PRO A 173 -15.29 10.75 5.23
N ILE A 174 -14.84 9.64 4.61
CA ILE A 174 -14.83 9.41 3.16
C ILE A 174 -15.70 8.20 2.85
N ALA A 175 -16.34 8.20 1.67
CA ALA A 175 -17.10 7.06 1.17
C ALA A 175 -16.24 5.79 1.16
N ARG A 176 -16.80 4.72 1.74
CA ARG A 176 -16.15 3.42 1.90
C ARG A 176 -16.30 2.66 0.58
N ASP A 177 -15.21 2.10 0.07
CA ASP A 177 -15.25 1.29 -1.13
C ASP A 177 -15.41 -0.20 -0.79
N ALA A 178 -15.63 -1.01 -1.84
CA ALA A 178 -15.80 -2.44 -1.66
C ALA A 178 -14.56 -3.18 -1.16
N ALA A 179 -13.38 -2.64 -1.43
CA ALA A 179 -12.13 -3.23 -0.98
C ALA A 179 -12.00 -3.19 0.55
N ILE A 180 -12.33 -2.06 1.19
CA ILE A 180 -12.25 -1.94 2.66
C ILE A 180 -13.22 -2.90 3.36
N TRP A 181 -14.47 -2.95 2.90
CA TRP A 181 -15.46 -3.88 3.45
C TRP A 181 -15.05 -5.33 3.24
N GLY A 182 -14.58 -5.69 2.03
CA GLY A 182 -14.08 -7.03 1.72
C GLY A 182 -12.90 -7.45 2.61
N SER A 183 -11.95 -6.55 2.86
CA SER A 183 -10.79 -6.79 3.73
C SER A 183 -11.21 -7.04 5.19
N LEU A 184 -12.15 -6.25 5.70
CA LEU A 184 -12.64 -6.40 7.08
C LEU A 184 -13.47 -7.68 7.25
N LEU A 185 -14.36 -7.98 6.31
CA LEU A 185 -15.15 -9.22 6.30
C LEU A 185 -14.28 -10.47 6.22
N SER A 186 -13.26 -10.44 5.36
CA SER A 186 -12.27 -11.53 5.25
C SER A 186 -11.54 -11.74 6.58
N SER A 187 -11.21 -10.65 7.29
CA SER A 187 -10.58 -10.71 8.62
C SER A 187 -11.51 -11.28 9.69
N CYS A 188 -12.81 -10.93 9.68
CA CYS A 188 -13.79 -11.55 10.56
C CYS A 188 -13.90 -13.06 10.33
N LYS A 189 -13.89 -13.50 9.06
CA LYS A 189 -13.90 -14.93 8.71
C LYS A 189 -12.62 -15.62 9.18
N LEU A 190 -11.45 -15.00 8.96
CA LEU A 190 -10.15 -15.52 9.38
C LEU A 190 -10.09 -15.78 10.89
N HIS A 191 -10.61 -14.85 11.69
CA HIS A 191 -10.59 -14.95 13.16
C HIS A 191 -11.84 -15.62 13.75
N SER A 192 -12.70 -16.21 12.92
CA SER A 192 -13.96 -16.86 13.35
C SER A 192 -14.90 -15.95 14.17
N GLN A 193 -14.84 -14.64 13.93
CA GLN A 193 -15.62 -13.62 14.62
C GLN A 193 -16.94 -13.37 13.87
N VAL A 194 -17.79 -14.40 13.84
CA VAL A 194 -18.98 -14.46 12.96
C VAL A 194 -19.97 -13.33 13.24
N GLU A 195 -20.27 -13.06 14.51
CA GLU A 195 -21.22 -12.00 14.90
C GLU A 195 -20.79 -10.61 14.40
N LYS A 196 -19.48 -10.29 14.53
CA LYS A 196 -18.92 -9.04 14.00
C LYS A 196 -18.98 -9.02 12.48
N GLY A 197 -18.64 -10.14 11.83
CA GLY A 197 -18.75 -10.29 10.38
C GLY A 197 -20.16 -9.99 9.87
N ILE A 198 -21.21 -10.50 10.55
CA ILE A 198 -22.60 -10.26 10.18
C ILE A 198 -22.94 -8.77 10.30
N ARG A 199 -22.54 -8.11 11.39
CA ARG A 199 -22.76 -6.67 11.60
C ARG A 199 -22.08 -5.83 10.51
N ILE A 200 -20.82 -6.12 10.22
CA ILE A 200 -20.03 -5.46 9.19
C ILE A 200 -20.67 -5.66 7.81
N ALA A 201 -21.12 -6.88 7.50
CA ALA A 201 -21.74 -7.18 6.21
C ALA A 201 -23.04 -6.42 5.99
N LYS A 202 -23.85 -6.22 7.06
CA LYS A 202 -25.05 -5.38 7.00
C LYS A 202 -24.72 -3.93 6.62
N HIS A 203 -23.71 -3.33 7.27
CA HIS A 203 -23.25 -1.99 6.92
C HIS A 203 -22.69 -1.89 5.49
N ALA A 204 -22.00 -2.94 5.02
CA ALA A 204 -21.50 -3.01 3.64
C ALA A 204 -22.65 -3.02 2.62
N ILE A 205 -23.67 -3.86 2.84
CA ILE A 205 -24.88 -3.95 2.00
C ILE A 205 -25.69 -2.65 1.99
N GLU A 206 -25.76 -1.95 3.12
CA GLU A 206 -26.40 -0.63 3.20
C GLU A 206 -25.63 0.43 2.40
N SER A 207 -24.30 0.34 2.40
CA SER A 207 -23.42 1.28 1.71
C SER A 207 -23.40 1.10 0.19
N ASP A 208 -23.42 -0.14 -0.28
CA ASP A 208 -23.48 -0.48 -1.71
C ASP A 208 -24.36 -1.73 -1.90
N PRO A 209 -25.68 -1.51 -2.08
CA PRO A 209 -26.67 -2.56 -2.28
C PRO A 209 -26.50 -3.41 -3.54
N GLU A 210 -25.71 -2.98 -4.51
CA GLU A 210 -25.56 -3.67 -5.80
C GLU A 210 -24.43 -4.71 -5.78
N ASN A 211 -23.55 -4.65 -4.79
CA ASN A 211 -22.42 -5.56 -4.62
C ASN A 211 -22.87 -6.94 -4.13
N ASP A 212 -22.85 -7.93 -5.02
CA ASP A 212 -23.22 -9.32 -4.74
C ASP A 212 -22.28 -10.00 -3.72
N GLY A 213 -21.01 -9.59 -3.70
CA GLY A 213 -19.98 -10.11 -2.79
C GLY A 213 -20.36 -9.99 -1.31
N TYR A 214 -21.00 -8.89 -0.90
CA TYR A 214 -21.42 -8.73 0.51
C TYR A 214 -22.55 -9.68 0.90
N TYR A 215 -23.50 -9.92 -0.01
CA TYR A 215 -24.60 -10.86 0.23
C TYR A 215 -24.12 -12.30 0.30
N ILE A 216 -23.11 -12.64 -0.50
CA ILE A 216 -22.44 -13.94 -0.42
C ILE A 216 -21.72 -14.05 0.92
N ALA A 217 -20.95 -13.03 1.32
CA ALA A 217 -20.23 -13.04 2.59
C ALA A 217 -21.17 -13.17 3.80
N ILE A 218 -22.28 -12.43 3.85
CA ILE A 218 -23.24 -12.55 4.97
C ILE A 218 -23.98 -13.90 4.95
N SER A 219 -24.30 -14.45 3.77
CA SER A 219 -24.91 -15.78 3.65
C SER A 219 -23.98 -16.87 4.16
N ASP A 220 -22.70 -16.80 3.82
CA ASP A 220 -21.68 -17.73 4.29
C ASP A 220 -21.53 -17.65 5.82
N LEU A 221 -21.54 -16.44 6.38
CA LEU A 221 -21.49 -16.21 7.83
C LEU A 221 -22.73 -16.76 8.55
N TYR A 222 -23.94 -16.53 8.03
CA TYR A 222 -25.15 -17.13 8.62
C TYR A 222 -25.15 -18.66 8.53
N SER A 223 -24.68 -19.20 7.40
CA SER A 223 -24.56 -20.65 7.21
C SER A 223 -23.60 -21.28 8.22
N SER A 224 -22.50 -20.59 8.57
CA SER A 224 -21.50 -21.13 9.51
C SER A 224 -22.00 -21.24 10.96
N VAL A 225 -23.02 -20.46 11.33
CA VAL A 225 -23.71 -20.55 12.64
C VAL A 225 -25.07 -21.24 12.55
N GLY A 226 -25.39 -21.87 11.42
CA GLY A 226 -26.62 -22.67 11.23
C GLY A 226 -27.91 -21.85 11.08
N MET A 227 -27.82 -20.54 10.84
CA MET A 227 -28.98 -19.65 10.66
C MET A 227 -29.52 -19.70 9.23
N TRP A 228 -30.05 -20.85 8.80
CA TRP A 228 -30.50 -21.08 7.41
C TRP A 228 -31.68 -20.20 6.99
N GLU A 229 -32.56 -19.83 7.93
CA GLU A 229 -33.67 -18.90 7.67
C GLU A 229 -33.14 -17.52 7.20
N GLU A 230 -32.09 -17.02 7.85
CA GLU A 230 -31.46 -15.75 7.46
C GLU A 230 -30.79 -15.85 6.08
N VAL A 231 -30.20 -17.01 5.74
CA VAL A 231 -29.64 -17.25 4.40
C VAL A 231 -30.73 -17.15 3.32
N GLU A 232 -31.92 -17.70 3.58
CA GLU A 232 -33.05 -17.59 2.66
C GLU A 232 -33.55 -16.15 2.53
N ILE A 233 -33.63 -15.41 3.64
CA ILE A 233 -33.97 -13.98 3.65
C ILE A 233 -32.97 -13.19 2.80
N VAL A 234 -31.67 -13.38 3.00
CA VAL A 234 -30.61 -12.70 2.23
C VAL A 234 -30.72 -13.02 0.74
N ARG A 235 -30.94 -14.28 0.37
CA ARG A 235 -31.15 -14.69 -1.04
C ARG A 235 -32.39 -14.07 -1.65
N LYS A 236 -33.47 -13.92 -0.87
CA LYS A 236 -34.69 -13.24 -1.33
C LYS A 236 -34.42 -11.76 -1.57
N ILE A 237 -33.73 -11.09 -0.65
CA ILE A 237 -33.32 -9.68 -0.79
C ILE A 237 -32.46 -9.49 -2.06
N MET A 238 -31.50 -10.39 -2.33
CA MET A 238 -30.70 -10.33 -3.57
C MET A 238 -31.58 -10.40 -4.82
N LYS A 239 -32.55 -11.34 -4.86
CA LYS A 239 -33.47 -11.49 -5.99
C LYS A 239 -34.34 -10.26 -6.18
N ASP A 240 -34.90 -9.72 -5.09
CA ASP A 240 -35.77 -8.54 -5.12
C ASP A 240 -35.01 -7.30 -5.60
N ARG A 241 -33.73 -7.18 -5.22
CA ARG A 241 -32.83 -6.11 -5.69
C ARG A 241 -32.20 -6.39 -7.05
N LYS A 242 -32.51 -7.52 -7.69
CA LYS A 242 -31.92 -7.97 -8.97
C LYS A 242 -30.39 -8.10 -8.96
N VAL A 243 -29.80 -8.24 -7.78
CA VAL A 243 -28.37 -8.50 -7.61
C VAL A 243 -28.11 -9.93 -8.04
N ARG A 244 -27.31 -10.11 -9.09
CA ARG A 244 -26.92 -11.42 -9.60
C ARG A 244 -25.49 -11.71 -9.20
N LYS A 245 -25.23 -12.96 -8.84
CA LYS A 245 -23.87 -13.45 -8.61
C LYS A 245 -23.04 -13.26 -9.89
N GLU A 246 -21.99 -12.45 -9.83
CA GLU A 246 -21.02 -12.38 -10.92
C GLU A 246 -20.24 -13.70 -10.95
N VAL A 247 -20.34 -14.43 -12.05
CA VAL A 247 -19.55 -15.64 -12.28
C VAL A 247 -18.17 -15.16 -12.70
N GLY A 248 -17.17 -15.28 -11.82
CA GLY A 248 -15.79 -14.94 -12.14
C GLY A 248 -15.32 -15.71 -13.38
N TRP A 249 -14.94 -15.00 -14.44
CA TRP A 249 -14.30 -15.58 -15.61
C TRP A 249 -12.78 -15.55 -15.40
N SER A 250 -12.17 -16.73 -15.25
CA SER A 250 -10.73 -16.88 -15.43
C SER A 250 -10.46 -16.97 -16.93
N THR A 251 -9.92 -15.91 -17.53
CA THR A 251 -9.24 -16.03 -18.83
C THR A 251 -7.99 -16.87 -18.61
N VAL A 252 -8.03 -18.09 -19.13
CA VAL A 252 -6.91 -19.04 -19.21
C VAL A 252 -5.76 -18.44 -20.02
#